data_AF-A0A927B5W4-F1
#
_entry.id   AF-A0A927B5W4-F1
#
_cell.length_a   1.000
_cell.length_b   1.000
_cell.length_c   1.000
_cell.angle_alpha   90.00
_cell.angle_beta   90.00
_cell.angle_gamma   90.00
#
_symmetry.space_group_name_H-M   'P 1'
#
loop_
_entity.id
_entity.type
_entity.pdbx_description
1 polymer ?
#
loop_
_entity_poly.entity_id
_entity_poly.type
_entity_poly.pdbx_seq_one_letter_code
_entity_poly.pdbx_strand_id
1 'polypeptide(L)'
;MKKLSPQQVAKLHNHLIHIGSTDVLVDELLDHLACEIEYRMWTGFMFEAAMNIVLEQVNVEAVRQLHTTYQTELAMTDEQLRQASLDDIVFEFRNKAYGAYDLRRAYNTALRNAFIMALGLCMMLMAMMDLMSRKTWSYFSLTGAVWLIGISAVTYASVSWYLQQNHKQEMSTR
;
A
#
# COMPACT_ATOMS: atom_id res chain seq x y z
N MET A 1 20.93 -12.25 -30.43
CA MET A 1 21.41 -11.07 -29.67
C MET A 1 22.85 -11.32 -29.28
N LYS A 2 23.76 -10.37 -29.57
CA LYS A 2 25.16 -10.48 -29.16
C LYS A 2 25.24 -9.99 -27.73
N LYS A 3 25.40 -10.92 -26.79
CA LYS A 3 25.49 -10.57 -25.37
C LYS A 3 26.81 -9.87 -25.04
N LEU A 4 26.78 -8.98 -24.06
CA LEU A 4 27.97 -8.35 -23.52
C LEU A 4 28.89 -9.41 -22.88
N SER A 5 30.20 -9.23 -23.05
CA SER A 5 31.17 -10.07 -22.36
C SER A 5 31.24 -9.69 -20.87
N PRO A 6 31.66 -10.60 -19.98
CA PRO A 6 31.83 -10.29 -18.55
C PRO A 6 32.75 -9.09 -18.29
N GLN A 7 33.75 -8.88 -19.15
CA GLN A 7 34.66 -7.73 -19.06
C GLN A 7 33.99 -6.41 -19.46
N GLN A 8 33.08 -6.45 -20.44
CA GLN A 8 32.32 -5.28 -20.89
C GLN A 8 31.27 -4.86 -19.86
N VAL A 9 30.60 -5.84 -19.22
CA VAL A 9 29.68 -5.60 -18.11
C VAL A 9 30.41 -4.97 -16.92
N ALA A 10 31.57 -5.50 -16.54
CA ALA A 10 32.39 -4.93 -15.46
C ALA A 10 32.82 -3.48 -15.76
N LYS A 11 33.14 -3.17 -17.02
CA LYS A 11 33.52 -1.81 -17.44
C LYS A 11 32.32 -0.85 -17.32
N LEU A 12 31.13 -1.27 -17.73
CA LEU A 12 29.89 -0.49 -17.61
C LEU A 12 29.53 -0.23 -16.14
N HIS A 13 29.57 -1.29 -15.32
CA HIS A 13 29.33 -1.22 -13.88
C HIS A 13 30.26 -0.23 -13.16
N ASN A 14 31.58 -0.32 -13.42
CA ASN A 14 32.55 0.60 -12.83
C ASN A 14 32.32 2.06 -13.24
N HIS A 15 31.81 2.28 -14.45
CA HIS A 15 31.46 3.62 -14.93
C HIS A 15 30.25 4.19 -14.19
N LEU A 16 29.22 3.37 -13.93
CA LEU A 16 28.03 3.75 -13.17
C LEU A 16 28.35 4.06 -11.70
N ILE A 17 29.23 3.28 -11.07
CA ILE A 17 29.72 3.57 -9.71
C ILE A 17 30.45 4.92 -9.68
N HIS A 18 31.30 5.20 -10.69
CA HIS A 18 32.07 6.44 -10.73
C HIS A 18 31.18 7.69 -10.89
N ILE A 19 30.00 7.53 -11.49
CA ILE A 19 29.00 8.60 -11.64
C ILE A 19 28.26 8.90 -10.31
N GLY A 20 28.40 8.03 -9.30
CA GLY A 20 27.86 8.22 -7.96
C GLY A 20 26.57 7.47 -7.66
N SER A 21 26.23 6.44 -8.46
CA SER A 21 25.09 5.56 -8.17
C SER A 21 25.42 4.58 -7.02
N THR A 22 24.44 4.33 -6.15
CA THR A 22 24.48 3.33 -5.08
C THR A 22 24.35 1.91 -5.65
N ASP A 23 24.99 0.93 -4.99
CA ASP A 23 25.13 -0.47 -5.45
C ASP A 23 23.79 -1.11 -5.90
N VAL A 24 22.70 -0.83 -5.18
CA VAL A 24 21.35 -1.34 -5.49
C VAL A 24 20.77 -0.71 -6.77
N LEU A 25 20.96 0.59 -6.97
CA LEU A 25 20.47 1.30 -8.15
C LEU A 25 21.32 0.99 -9.39
N VAL A 26 22.63 0.73 -9.17
CA VAL A 26 23.54 0.29 -10.21
C VAL A 26 23.06 -1.05 -10.79
N ASP A 27 22.67 -2.01 -9.95
CA ASP A 27 22.26 -3.34 -10.44
C ASP A 27 20.98 -3.27 -11.29
N GLU A 28 19.99 -2.47 -10.87
CA GLU A 28 18.74 -2.24 -11.62
C GLU A 28 18.97 -1.51 -12.95
N LEU A 29 19.82 -0.47 -12.94
CA LEU A 29 20.17 0.29 -14.15
C LEU A 29 21.07 -0.52 -15.09
N LEU A 30 21.97 -1.34 -14.54
CA LEU A 30 22.95 -2.11 -15.31
C LEU A 30 22.27 -3.07 -16.27
N ASP A 31 21.22 -3.79 -15.83
CA ASP A 31 20.49 -4.72 -16.68
C ASP A 31 19.81 -4.00 -17.85
N HIS A 32 19.17 -2.87 -17.57
CA HIS A 32 18.47 -2.10 -18.59
C HIS A 32 19.44 -1.46 -19.60
N LEU A 33 20.56 -0.91 -19.12
CA LEU A 33 21.60 -0.32 -19.96
C LEU A 33 22.36 -1.37 -20.76
N ALA A 34 22.63 -2.53 -20.17
CA ALA A 34 23.23 -3.66 -20.87
C ALA A 34 22.37 -4.08 -22.05
N CYS A 35 21.06 -4.21 -21.85
CA CYS A 35 20.11 -4.57 -22.92
C CYS A 35 20.10 -3.55 -24.07
N GLU A 36 20.11 -2.25 -23.76
CA GLU A 36 20.16 -1.18 -24.76
C GLU A 36 21.49 -1.17 -25.54
N ILE A 37 22.62 -1.40 -24.86
CA ILE A 37 23.94 -1.50 -25.50
C ILE A 37 24.03 -2.75 -26.39
N GLU A 38 23.50 -3.89 -25.95
CA GLU A 38 23.42 -5.12 -26.74
C GLU A 38 22.59 -4.93 -28.00
N TYR A 39 21.45 -4.24 -27.88
CA TYR A 39 20.61 -3.88 -29.02
C TYR A 39 21.36 -3.04 -30.05
N ARG A 40 22.11 -2.02 -29.58
CA ARG A 40 22.92 -1.17 -30.48
C ARG A 40 24.08 -1.90 -31.11
N MET A 41 24.74 -2.78 -30.36
CA MET A 41 25.76 -3.67 -30.91
C MET A 41 25.20 -4.61 -31.98
N TRP A 42 23.95 -5.04 -31.83
CA TRP A 42 23.26 -5.83 -32.83
C TRP A 42 22.95 -5.03 -34.10
N THR A 43 22.60 -3.74 -33.98
CA THR A 43 22.43 -2.84 -35.15
C THR A 43 23.73 -2.46 -35.86
N GLY A 44 24.90 -2.88 -35.35
CA GLY A 44 26.19 -2.74 -36.01
C GLY A 44 27.17 -1.77 -35.36
N PHE A 45 26.83 -1.16 -34.22
CA PHE A 45 27.76 -0.30 -33.48
C PHE A 45 28.83 -1.13 -32.75
N MET A 46 30.04 -0.57 -32.65
CA MET A 46 31.08 -1.11 -31.76
C MET A 46 30.72 -0.83 -30.30
N PHE A 47 31.14 -1.70 -29.38
CA PHE A 47 30.80 -1.60 -27.95
C PHE A 47 31.07 -0.21 -27.36
N GLU A 48 32.26 0.37 -27.59
CA GLU A 48 32.60 1.71 -27.05
C GLU A 48 31.70 2.81 -27.61
N ALA A 49 31.33 2.72 -28.91
CA ALA A 49 30.43 3.69 -29.53
C ALA A 49 29.00 3.52 -29.00
N ALA A 50 28.51 2.28 -28.90
CA ALA A 50 27.20 1.99 -28.32
C ALA A 50 27.11 2.44 -26.86
N MET A 51 28.14 2.17 -26.06
CA MET A 51 28.23 2.57 -24.66
C MET A 51 28.28 4.09 -24.52
N ASN A 52 29.11 4.80 -25.29
CA ASN A 52 29.15 6.26 -25.25
C ASN A 52 27.82 6.89 -25.66
N ILE A 53 27.17 6.39 -26.72
CA ILE A 53 25.86 6.92 -27.15
C ILE A 53 24.79 6.70 -26.06
N VAL A 54 24.77 5.52 -25.44
CA VAL A 54 23.81 5.21 -24.37
C VAL A 54 24.11 6.05 -23.15
N LEU A 55 25.37 6.18 -22.74
CA LEU A 55 25.78 6.98 -21.59
C LEU A 55 25.64 8.49 -21.82
N GLU A 56 25.72 8.98 -23.05
CA GLU A 56 25.46 10.37 -23.41
C GLU A 56 23.96 10.68 -23.37
N GLN A 57 23.11 9.70 -23.70
CA GLN A 57 21.65 9.79 -23.52
C GLN A 57 21.23 9.68 -22.05
N VAL A 58 21.99 8.94 -21.25
CA VAL A 58 21.86 8.90 -19.79
C VAL A 58 22.44 10.18 -19.22
N ASN A 59 21.65 11.25 -19.21
CA ASN A 59 22.04 12.50 -18.56
C ASN A 59 22.45 12.20 -17.10
N VAL A 60 23.73 12.38 -16.79
CA VAL A 60 24.30 12.17 -15.44
C VAL A 60 23.51 12.94 -14.39
N GLU A 61 22.98 14.11 -14.77
CA GLU A 61 22.11 14.92 -13.92
C GLU A 61 20.75 14.25 -13.69
N ALA A 62 20.16 13.59 -14.69
CA ALA A 62 18.90 12.87 -14.54
C ALA A 62 19.03 11.63 -13.64
N VAL A 63 20.15 10.89 -13.72
CA VAL A 63 20.42 9.75 -12.82
C VAL A 63 20.66 10.23 -11.40
N ARG A 64 21.46 11.30 -11.22
CA ARG A 64 21.69 11.90 -9.91
C ARG A 64 20.38 12.43 -9.31
N GLN A 65 19.55 13.09 -10.11
CA GLN A 65 18.22 13.53 -9.68
C GLN A 65 17.32 12.36 -9.31
N LEU A 66 17.30 11.29 -10.11
CA LEU A 66 16.53 10.08 -9.77
C LEU A 66 16.98 9.51 -8.43
N HIS A 67 18.29 9.38 -8.20
CA HIS A 67 18.84 8.88 -6.94
C HIS A 67 18.42 9.76 -5.76
N THR A 68 18.57 11.08 -5.88
CA THR A 68 18.18 12.04 -4.83
C THR A 68 16.67 11.98 -4.58
N THR A 69 15.85 11.92 -5.63
CA THR A 69 14.40 11.77 -5.52
C THR A 69 14.03 10.44 -4.87
N TYR A 70 14.65 9.32 -5.25
CA TYR A 70 14.42 8.01 -4.63
C TYR A 70 14.74 8.03 -3.14
N GLN A 71 15.89 8.56 -2.74
CA GLN A 71 16.26 8.63 -1.32
C GLN A 71 15.35 9.57 -0.52
N THR A 72 14.84 10.63 -1.14
CA THR A 72 13.98 11.60 -0.45
C THR A 72 12.52 11.13 -0.39
N GLU A 73 12.04 10.48 -1.44
CA GLU A 73 10.62 10.12 -1.60
C GLU A 73 10.28 8.68 -1.23
N LEU A 74 11.25 7.79 -1.01
CA LEU A 74 10.98 6.36 -0.72
C LEU A 74 11.66 5.85 0.55
N ALA A 75 12.41 6.70 1.27
CA ALA A 75 13.02 6.34 2.55
C ALA A 75 12.44 7.18 3.69
N MET A 76 11.83 6.51 4.67
CA MET A 76 11.55 7.14 5.96
C MET A 76 12.87 7.37 6.68
N THR A 77 12.98 8.49 7.40
CA THR A 77 14.14 8.74 8.26
C THR A 77 14.21 7.70 9.39
N ASP A 78 15.41 7.42 9.88
CA ASP A 78 15.60 6.45 10.97
C ASP A 78 14.77 6.80 12.23
N GLU A 79 14.59 8.09 12.51
CA GLU A 79 13.73 8.54 13.63
C GLU A 79 12.26 8.21 13.39
N GLN A 80 11.76 8.44 12.17
CA GLN A 80 10.39 8.07 11.81
C GLN A 80 10.21 6.55 11.81
N LEU A 81 11.20 5.78 11.36
CA LEU A 81 11.17 4.32 11.34
C LEU A 81 11.02 3.72 12.75
N ARG A 82 11.69 4.32 13.75
CA ARG A 82 11.64 3.88 15.15
C ARG A 82 10.28 4.07 15.81
N GLN A 83 9.48 5.02 15.32
CA GLN A 83 8.16 5.34 15.85
C GLN A 83 7.01 4.75 15.01
N ALA A 84 7.30 4.36 13.77
CA ALA A 84 6.31 3.86 12.82
C ALA A 84 5.82 2.45 13.19
N SER A 85 4.52 2.23 13.03
CA SER A 85 3.97 0.87 13.04
C SER A 85 4.26 0.16 11.72
N LEU A 86 4.13 -1.17 11.71
CA LEU A 86 4.30 -1.96 10.49
C LEU A 86 3.34 -1.54 9.37
N ASP A 87 2.10 -1.19 9.71
CA ASP A 87 1.15 -0.68 8.73
C ASP A 87 1.61 0.69 8.18
N ASP A 88 2.20 1.57 9.01
CA ASP A 88 2.73 2.84 8.52
C ASP A 88 3.88 2.62 7.52
N ILE A 89 4.79 1.70 7.82
CA ILE A 89 5.94 1.39 6.95
C ILE A 89 5.49 0.77 5.62
N VAL A 90 4.59 -0.20 5.64
CA VAL A 90 4.15 -0.94 4.45
C VAL A 90 3.32 -0.06 3.50
N PHE A 91 2.56 0.87 4.06
CA PHE A 91 1.65 1.71 3.29
C PHE A 91 2.16 3.14 3.09
N GLU A 92 3.42 3.46 3.40
CA GLU A 92 3.98 4.78 3.12
C GLU A 92 4.08 5.04 1.60
N PHE A 93 4.32 6.29 1.22
CA PHE A 93 4.54 6.73 -0.16
C PHE A 93 3.34 6.46 -1.09
N ARG A 94 3.55 5.76 -2.20
CA ARG A 94 2.53 5.50 -3.24
C ARG A 94 1.33 4.74 -2.69
N ASN A 95 1.54 3.83 -1.75
CA ASN A 95 0.45 3.06 -1.14
C ASN A 95 -0.48 3.95 -0.30
N LYS A 96 0.05 5.03 0.28
CA LYS A 96 -0.71 6.05 1.00
C LYS A 96 -1.49 6.94 0.03
N ALA A 97 -0.85 7.34 -1.06
CA ALA A 97 -1.47 8.16 -2.11
C ALA A 97 -2.67 7.47 -2.77
N TYR A 98 -2.64 6.12 -2.86
CA TYR A 98 -3.78 5.33 -3.34
C TYR A 98 -4.91 5.15 -2.31
N GLY A 99 -4.77 5.66 -1.08
CA GLY A 99 -5.75 5.51 -0.01
C GLY A 99 -5.82 4.10 0.58
N ALA A 100 -4.85 3.22 0.28
CA ALA A 100 -4.83 1.86 0.79
C ALA A 100 -4.64 1.82 2.32
N TYR A 101 -3.88 2.79 2.87
CA TYR A 101 -3.68 2.96 4.31
C TYR A 101 -5.01 3.24 5.04
N ASP A 102 -5.81 4.17 4.52
CA ASP A 102 -7.10 4.54 5.11
C ASP A 102 -8.09 3.38 5.08
N LEU A 103 -8.07 2.61 3.99
CA LEU A 103 -8.89 1.40 3.86
C LEU A 103 -8.47 0.36 4.90
N ARG A 104 -7.16 0.09 5.05
CA ARG A 104 -6.62 -0.87 6.02
C ARG A 104 -7.00 -0.49 7.46
N ARG A 105 -6.86 0.78 7.81
CA ARG A 105 -7.15 1.30 9.16
C ARG A 105 -8.64 1.30 9.47
N ALA A 106 -9.49 1.63 8.50
CA ALA A 106 -10.94 1.64 8.67
C ALA A 106 -11.57 0.24 8.67
N TYR A 107 -10.95 -0.73 7.98
CA TYR A 107 -11.51 -2.06 7.74
C TYR A 107 -11.88 -2.79 9.04
N ASN A 108 -10.98 -2.83 10.02
CA ASN A 108 -11.22 -3.57 11.27
C ASN A 108 -12.43 -3.02 12.04
N THR A 109 -12.56 -1.70 12.12
CA THR A 109 -13.69 -1.06 12.81
C THR A 109 -14.99 -1.24 12.04
N ALA A 110 -14.95 -1.10 10.71
CA ALA A 110 -16.12 -1.32 9.85
C ALA A 110 -16.60 -2.77 9.93
N LEU A 111 -15.68 -3.74 9.87
CA LEU A 111 -15.98 -5.16 9.99
C LEU A 111 -16.59 -5.50 11.36
N ARG A 112 -16.00 -5.00 12.44
CA ARG A 112 -16.54 -5.18 13.80
C ARG A 112 -17.96 -4.62 13.92
N ASN A 113 -18.19 -3.40 13.45
CA ASN A 113 -19.51 -2.77 13.51
C ASN A 113 -20.54 -3.55 12.66
N ALA A 114 -20.17 -3.98 11.46
CA ALA A 114 -21.02 -4.81 10.60
C ALA A 114 -21.36 -6.16 11.24
N PHE A 115 -20.39 -6.82 11.87
CA PHE A 115 -20.60 -8.09 12.55
C PHE A 115 -21.55 -7.96 13.75
N ILE A 116 -21.37 -6.92 14.58
CA ILE A 116 -22.28 -6.62 15.71
C ILE A 116 -23.70 -6.34 15.20
N MET A 117 -23.83 -5.56 14.14
CA MET A 117 -25.11 -5.23 13.52
C MET A 117 -25.82 -6.49 12.98
N ALA A 118 -25.09 -7.35 12.26
CA ALA A 118 -25.62 -8.59 11.74
C ALA A 118 -26.08 -9.54 12.85
N LEU A 119 -25.26 -9.71 13.90
CA LEU A 119 -25.62 -10.54 15.04
C LEU A 119 -26.86 -9.99 15.78
N GLY A 120 -26.93 -8.67 15.97
CA GLY A 120 -28.07 -8.01 16.58
C GLY A 120 -29.36 -8.21 15.77
N LEU A 121 -29.29 -8.05 14.44
CA LEU A 121 -30.41 -8.31 13.54
C LEU A 121 -30.86 -9.78 13.60
N CYS A 122 -29.93 -10.73 13.60
CA CYS A 122 -30.26 -12.16 13.74
C CYS A 122 -30.99 -12.44 15.06
N MET A 123 -30.52 -11.89 16.19
CA MET A 123 -31.19 -12.02 17.48
C MET A 123 -32.61 -11.44 17.46
N MET A 124 -32.79 -10.27 16.84
CA MET A 124 -34.12 -9.66 16.68
C MET A 124 -35.04 -10.53 15.83
N LEU A 125 -34.55 -11.10 14.72
CA LEU A 125 -35.32 -11.99 13.86
C LEU A 125 -35.74 -13.28 14.59
N MET A 126 -34.85 -13.88 15.37
CA MET A 126 -35.18 -15.06 16.18
C MET A 126 -36.27 -14.76 17.21
N ALA A 127 -36.15 -13.62 17.91
CA ALA A 127 -37.17 -13.20 18.88
C ALA A 127 -38.52 -12.89 18.19
N MET A 128 -38.49 -12.31 16.99
CA MET A 128 -39.69 -12.06 16.18
C MET A 128 -40.36 -13.36 15.74
N MET A 129 -39.58 -14.37 15.36
CA MET A 129 -40.10 -15.68 14.97
C MET A 129 -40.76 -16.41 16.15
N ASP A 130 -40.16 -16.35 17.34
CA ASP A 130 -40.77 -16.89 18.56
C ASP A 130 -42.06 -16.15 18.93
N LEU A 131 -42.11 -14.82 18.77
CA LEU A 131 -43.33 -14.03 18.96
C LEU A 131 -44.45 -14.48 18.03
N MET A 132 -44.16 -14.65 16.73
CA MET A 132 -45.16 -15.12 15.76
C MET A 132 -45.70 -16.50 16.12
N SER A 133 -44.86 -17.36 16.68
CA SER A 133 -45.24 -18.70 17.14
C SER A 133 -46.13 -18.66 18.39
N ARG A 134 -45.76 -17.86 19.41
CA ARG A 134 -46.43 -17.86 20.73
C ARG A 134 -47.60 -16.88 20.85
N LYS A 135 -47.77 -15.95 19.90
CA LYS A 135 -48.80 -14.88 19.86
C LYS A 135 -48.90 -14.00 21.13
N THR A 136 -47.97 -14.14 22.06
CA THR A 136 -47.91 -13.41 23.33
C THR A 136 -46.52 -12.85 23.47
N TRP A 137 -46.43 -11.56 23.81
CA TRP A 137 -45.16 -10.87 23.99
C TRP A 137 -44.93 -10.56 25.46
N SER A 138 -43.74 -10.90 25.96
CA SER A 138 -43.29 -10.51 27.30
C SER A 138 -41.84 -10.06 27.23
N TYR A 139 -41.57 -8.85 27.71
CA TYR A 139 -40.21 -8.31 27.80
C TYR A 139 -39.37 -8.95 28.91
N PHE A 140 -40.02 -9.57 29.90
CA PHE A 140 -39.36 -10.27 31.00
C PHE A 140 -39.02 -11.74 30.67
N SER A 141 -39.33 -12.21 29.47
CA SER A 141 -38.95 -13.55 29.01
C SER A 141 -37.53 -13.57 28.43
N LEU A 142 -36.98 -14.77 28.28
CA LEU A 142 -35.68 -15.00 27.64
C LEU A 142 -35.65 -14.46 26.19
N THR A 143 -36.77 -14.57 25.47
CA THR A 143 -36.91 -14.05 24.10
C THR A 143 -37.05 -12.53 24.06
N GLY A 144 -37.72 -11.91 25.03
CA GLY A 144 -37.75 -10.46 25.21
C GLY A 144 -36.38 -9.87 25.50
N ALA A 145 -35.57 -10.54 26.34
CA ALA A 145 -34.20 -10.14 26.63
C ALA A 145 -33.31 -10.20 25.38
N VAL A 146 -33.40 -11.28 24.59
CA VAL A 146 -32.67 -11.43 23.31
C VAL A 146 -33.02 -10.30 22.33
N TRP A 147 -34.29 -9.89 22.28
CA TRP A 147 -34.72 -8.78 21.42
C TRP A 147 -34.13 -7.44 21.86
N LEU A 148 -34.15 -7.14 23.17
CA LEU A 148 -33.55 -5.92 23.72
C LEU A 148 -32.04 -5.87 23.49
N ILE A 149 -31.35 -7.00 23.65
CA ILE A 149 -29.91 -7.12 23.33
C ILE A 149 -29.70 -6.84 21.83
N GLY A 150 -30.50 -7.44 20.96
CA GLY A 150 -30.43 -7.19 19.52
C GLY A 150 -30.59 -5.71 19.15
N ILE A 151 -31.57 -5.01 19.74
CA ILE A 151 -31.75 -3.57 19.53
C ILE A 151 -30.56 -2.78 20.04
N SER A 152 -30.05 -3.09 21.23
CA SER A 152 -28.90 -2.40 21.81
C SER A 152 -27.64 -2.57 20.94
N ALA A 153 -27.44 -3.75 20.34
CA ALA A 153 -26.32 -4.04 19.46
C ALA A 153 -26.42 -3.26 18.14
N VAL A 154 -27.61 -3.21 17.52
CA VAL A 154 -27.85 -2.47 16.27
C VAL A 154 -27.70 -0.96 16.50
N THR A 155 -28.28 -0.44 17.59
CA THR A 155 -28.16 0.99 17.93
C THR A 155 -26.70 1.38 18.21
N TYR A 156 -25.97 0.57 18.99
CA TYR A 156 -24.54 0.77 19.22
C TYR A 156 -23.73 0.76 17.92
N ALA A 157 -23.94 -0.22 17.04
CA ALA A 157 -23.21 -0.32 15.79
C ALA A 157 -23.48 0.89 14.86
N SER A 158 -24.74 1.34 14.78
CA SER A 158 -25.13 2.51 13.99
C SER A 158 -24.53 3.81 14.52
N VAL A 159 -24.54 4.03 15.85
CA VAL A 159 -23.94 5.21 16.47
C VAL A 159 -22.42 5.19 16.32
N SER A 160 -21.78 4.04 16.55
CA SER A 160 -20.34 3.83 16.35
C SER A 160 -19.92 4.15 14.92
N TRP A 161 -20.69 3.68 13.93
CA TRP A 161 -20.45 3.97 12.52
C TRP A 161 -20.63 5.46 12.19
N TYR A 162 -21.67 6.10 12.72
CA TYR A 162 -21.94 7.52 12.50
C TYR A 162 -20.80 8.41 13.06
N LEU A 163 -20.37 8.15 14.31
CA LEU A 163 -19.25 8.87 14.92
C LEU A 163 -17.96 8.66 14.14
N GLN A 164 -17.70 7.43 13.67
CA GLN A 164 -16.54 7.13 12.85
C GLN A 164 -16.57 7.89 11.52
N GLN A 165 -17.75 8.06 10.91
CA GLN A 165 -17.84 8.81 9.66
C GLN A 165 -17.58 10.31 9.85
N ASN A 166 -18.08 10.89 10.93
CA ASN A 166 -17.85 12.30 11.22
C ASN A 166 -16.35 12.60 11.42
N HIS A 167 -15.63 11.72 12.13
CA HIS A 167 -14.17 11.88 12.30
C HIS A 167 -13.41 11.85 10.97
N LYS A 168 -13.86 11.07 9.98
CA LYS A 168 -13.23 11.06 8.65
C LYS A 168 -13.49 12.33 7.86
N GLN A 169 -14.68 12.92 7.98
CA GLN A 169 -15.02 14.18 7.30
C GLN A 169 -14.20 15.37 7.85
N GLU A 170 -13.96 15.40 9.17
CA GLU A 170 -13.13 16.43 9.80
C GLU A 170 -11.64 16.35 9.38
N MET A 171 -11.10 15.15 9.16
CA MET A 171 -9.73 14.98 8.67
C MET A 171 -9.57 15.28 7.18
N SER A 172 -10.63 15.13 6.36
CA SER A 172 -10.58 15.44 4.93
C SER A 172 -10.72 16.94 4.62
N THR A 173 -11.15 17.75 5.59
CA THR A 173 -11.38 19.20 5.44
C THR A 173 -10.26 20.05 6.02
N ARG A 174 -9.24 19.44 6.62
CA ARG A 174 -7.99 20.06 7.07
C ARG A 174 -6.85 19.71 6.12
#